data_AF-A0A225D281-F1
#
_entry.id   AF-A0A225D281-F1
#
_cell.length_a   1.000
_cell.length_b   1.000
_cell.length_c   1.000
_cell.angle_alpha   90.00
_cell.angle_beta   90.00
_cell.angle_gamma   90.00
#
_symmetry.space_group_name_H-M   'P 1'
#
loop_
_entity.id
_entity.type
_entity.pdbx_description
1 polymer ?
#
loop_
_entity_poly.entity_id
_entity_poly.type
_entity_poly.pdbx_seq_one_letter_code
_entity_poly.pdbx_strand_id
1 'polypeptide(L)'
;MSPTTPSTSPLPTCDERIEAVMTQLWPKIDQVVRQLVERAVDVPEAEEFGAIDLEFRDAGQELVTDVRQASLASRKKGVRGQ
;
A
#
# COMPACT_ATOMS: atom_id res chain seq x y z
N MET A 1 2.39 -24.08 -42.49
CA MET A 1 1.55 -23.47 -41.44
C MET A 1 2.39 -23.48 -40.18
N SER A 2 2.87 -22.31 -39.75
CA SER A 2 3.77 -22.21 -38.59
C SER A 2 2.94 -22.26 -37.30
N PRO A 3 3.32 -23.08 -36.30
CA PRO A 3 2.60 -23.09 -35.04
C PRO A 3 2.89 -21.80 -34.29
N THR A 4 1.87 -20.97 -34.08
CA THR A 4 1.93 -19.87 -33.11
C THR A 4 2.00 -20.51 -31.73
N THR A 5 3.19 -20.52 -31.13
CA THR A 5 3.36 -20.88 -29.73
C THR A 5 2.69 -19.81 -28.86
N PRO A 6 1.86 -20.18 -27.86
CA PRO A 6 1.36 -19.21 -26.91
C PRO A 6 2.57 -18.67 -26.13
N SER A 7 2.80 -17.37 -26.23
CA SER A 7 3.82 -16.68 -25.45
C SER A 7 3.33 -16.60 -24.01
N THR A 8 3.64 -17.64 -23.23
CA THR A 8 3.45 -17.62 -21.77
C THR A 8 4.52 -16.70 -21.20
N SER A 9 4.18 -15.42 -21.02
CA SER A 9 5.02 -14.53 -20.21
C SER A 9 5.17 -15.14 -18.81
N PRO A 10 6.39 -15.21 -18.25
CA PRO A 10 6.59 -15.75 -16.92
C PRO A 10 5.77 -14.94 -15.90
N LEU A 11 5.14 -15.65 -14.97
CA LEU A 11 4.46 -15.01 -13.85
C LEU A 11 5.49 -14.23 -13.02
N PRO A 12 5.16 -13.01 -12.56
CA PRO A 12 6.08 -12.21 -11.77
C PRO A 12 6.42 -12.94 -10.46
N THR A 13 7.68 -12.85 -10.09
CA THR A 13 8.24 -13.40 -8.85
C THR A 13 7.63 -12.72 -7.61
N CYS A 14 7.89 -13.30 -6.43
CA CYS A 14 7.41 -12.72 -5.17
C CYS A 14 7.94 -11.29 -4.98
N ASP A 15 9.23 -11.08 -5.20
CA ASP A 15 9.89 -9.78 -5.10
C ASP A 15 9.31 -8.74 -6.08
N GLU A 16 9.09 -9.10 -7.35
CA GLU A 16 8.47 -8.18 -8.32
C GLU A 16 7.05 -7.79 -7.92
N ARG A 17 6.29 -8.73 -7.32
CA ARG A 17 4.96 -8.42 -6.78
C ARG A 17 5.02 -7.52 -5.54
N ILE A 18 6.02 -7.70 -4.68
CA ILE A 18 6.25 -6.85 -3.51
C ILE A 18 6.63 -5.44 -3.97
N GLU A 19 7.59 -5.30 -4.88
CA GLU A 19 8.04 -4.01 -5.42
C GLU A 19 6.89 -3.27 -6.12
N ALA A 20 6.07 -3.97 -6.90
CA ALA A 20 4.91 -3.38 -7.54
C ALA A 20 3.88 -2.87 -6.51
N VAL A 21 3.67 -3.58 -5.40
CA VAL A 21 2.77 -3.16 -4.32
C VAL A 21 3.38 -1.99 -3.54
N MET A 22 4.67 -2.06 -3.20
CA MET A 22 5.40 -0.99 -2.52
C MET A 22 5.39 0.31 -3.33
N THR A 23 5.65 0.24 -4.63
CA THR A 23 5.60 1.42 -5.53
C THR A 23 4.23 2.09 -5.53
N GLN A 24 3.15 1.31 -5.45
CA GLN A 24 1.79 1.85 -5.37
C GLN A 24 1.46 2.45 -4.01
N LEU A 25 2.01 1.88 -2.92
CA LEU A 25 1.71 2.30 -1.55
C LEU A 25 2.58 3.46 -1.07
N TRP A 26 3.80 3.60 -1.60
CA TRP A 26 4.76 4.61 -1.16
C TRP A 26 4.21 6.04 -1.07
N PRO A 27 3.54 6.59 -2.09
CA PRO A 27 3.00 7.95 -1.99
C PRO A 27 1.93 8.10 -0.90
N LYS A 28 1.15 7.04 -0.63
CA LYS A 28 0.13 7.04 0.42
C LYS A 28 0.77 6.95 1.81
N ILE A 29 1.77 6.07 1.97
CA ILE A 29 2.53 5.93 3.21
C ILE A 29 3.20 7.25 3.56
N ASP A 30 3.88 7.87 2.60
CA ASP A 30 4.54 9.17 2.78
C ASP A 30 3.54 10.25 3.22
N GLN A 31 2.40 10.35 2.53
CA GLN A 31 1.35 11.32 2.87
C GLN A 31 0.76 11.10 4.26
N VAL A 32 0.50 9.85 4.65
CA VAL A 32 -0.02 9.52 5.99
C VAL A 32 1.01 9.87 7.05
N VAL A 33 2.25 9.40 6.90
CA VAL A 33 3.34 9.70 7.86
C VAL A 33 3.55 11.21 8.00
N ARG A 34 3.52 11.94 6.89
CA ARG A 34 3.67 13.40 6.91
C ARG A 34 2.54 14.08 7.69
N GLN A 35 1.28 13.71 7.46
CA GLN A 35 0.15 14.26 8.21
C GLN A 35 0.24 13.97 9.70
N LEU A 36 0.65 12.75 10.06
CA LEU A 36 0.86 12.36 11.46
C LEU A 36 1.95 13.21 12.12
N VAL A 37 3.08 13.42 11.43
CA VAL A 37 4.17 14.28 11.93
C VAL A 37 3.75 15.74 12.01
N GLU A 38 3.04 16.26 10.99
CA GLU A 38 2.50 17.63 10.99
C GLU A 38 1.55 17.87 12.17
N ARG A 39 0.74 16.88 12.57
CA ARG A 39 -0.10 16.98 13.76
C ARG A 39 0.72 16.93 15.05
N ALA A 40 1.69 16.02 15.13
CA ALA A 40 2.54 15.90 16.31
C ALA A 40 3.37 17.17 16.59
N VAL A 41 3.68 17.98 15.57
CA VAL A 41 4.42 19.25 15.77
C VAL A 41 3.52 20.46 16.05
N ASP A 42 2.22 20.38 15.72
CA ASP A 42 1.28 21.52 15.80
C ASP A 42 0.44 21.51 17.09
N VAL A 43 0.25 20.35 17.74
CA VAL A 43 -0.50 20.25 19.00
C VAL A 43 0.42 20.63 20.19
N PRO A 44 -0.08 21.42 21.16
CA PRO A 44 0.65 21.74 22.40
C PRO A 44 0.54 20.63 23.47
N GLU A 45 1.60 20.50 24.29
CA GLU A 45 1.89 19.40 25.25
C GLU A 45 0.76 19.07 26.24
N ALA A 46 -0.18 19.99 26.40
CA ALA A 46 -1.31 19.89 27.32
C ALA A 46 -2.52 19.08 26.79
N GLU A 47 -2.64 18.82 25.48
CA GLU A 47 -3.74 18.02 24.88
C GLU A 47 -3.27 16.63 24.37
N GLU A 48 -1.98 16.30 24.54
CA GLU A 48 -1.15 15.75 23.46
C GLU A 48 -1.17 14.22 23.25
N PHE A 49 -1.59 13.39 24.21
CA PHE A 49 -1.40 11.93 24.06
C PHE A 49 -2.67 11.11 23.79
N GLY A 50 -3.86 11.66 24.04
CA GLY A 50 -5.11 10.89 23.89
C GLY A 50 -5.72 10.97 22.49
N ALA A 51 -5.94 12.19 22.01
CA ALA A 51 -6.59 12.41 20.71
C ALA A 51 -5.67 12.02 19.54
N ILE A 52 -4.39 12.39 19.64
CA ILE A 52 -3.39 12.10 18.62
C ILE A 52 -3.17 10.59 18.46
N ASP A 53 -3.08 9.83 19.56
CA ASP A 53 -2.89 8.37 19.47
C ASP A 53 -4.05 7.67 18.75
N LEU A 54 -5.29 8.15 18.97
CA LEU A 54 -6.47 7.65 18.27
C LEU A 54 -6.42 7.99 16.77
N GLU A 55 -6.03 9.22 16.41
CA GLU A 55 -5.86 9.62 15.01
C GLU A 55 -4.74 8.83 14.30
N PHE A 56 -3.62 8.61 14.98
CA PHE A 56 -2.52 7.78 14.50
C PHE A 56 -2.97 6.33 14.27
N ARG A 57 -3.75 5.79 15.21
CA ARG A 57 -4.28 4.44 15.11
C ARG A 57 -5.27 4.31 13.95
N ASP A 58 -6.15 5.28 13.76
CA ASP A 58 -7.12 5.30 12.67
C ASP A 58 -6.43 5.36 11.30
N ALA A 59 -5.48 6.29 11.14
CA ALA A 59 -4.67 6.41 9.93
C ALA A 59 -3.87 5.12 9.64
N GLY A 60 -3.37 4.46 10.69
CA GLY A 60 -2.73 3.14 10.57
C GLY A 60 -3.68 2.04 10.10
N GLN A 61 -4.93 2.02 10.58
CA GLN A 61 -5.95 1.06 10.13
C GLN A 61 -6.35 1.30 8.67
N GLU A 62 -6.45 2.56 8.25
CA GLU A 62 -6.71 2.92 6.86
C GLU A 62 -5.57 2.43 5.94
N LEU A 63 -4.31 2.65 6.34
CA LEU A 63 -3.15 2.15 5.61
C LEU A 63 -3.14 0.62 5.47
N VAL A 64 -3.48 -0.12 6.54
CA VAL A 64 -3.60 -1.59 6.48
C VAL A 64 -4.68 -2.02 5.49
N THR A 65 -5.80 -1.30 5.45
CA THR A 65 -6.87 -1.54 4.48
C THR A 65 -6.38 -1.33 3.06
N ASP A 66 -5.64 -0.24 2.81
CA ASP A 66 -5.05 0.07 1.50
C ASP A 66 -4.05 -0.98 1.04
N VAL A 67 -3.17 -1.46 1.93
CA VAL A 67 -2.23 -2.56 1.65
C VAL A 67 -2.98 -3.83 1.24
N ARG A 68 -4.06 -4.16 1.96
CA ARG A 68 -4.90 -5.32 1.64
C ARG A 68 -5.56 -5.16 0.26
N GLN A 69 -6.09 -3.99 -0.07
CA GLN A 69 -6.70 -3.74 -1.38
C GLN A 69 -5.67 -3.79 -2.51
N ALA A 70 -4.51 -3.16 -2.34
CA ALA A 70 -3.41 -3.22 -3.31
C ALA A 70 -2.94 -4.67 -3.55
N SER A 71 -2.84 -5.46 -2.48
CA SER A 71 -2.48 -6.88 -2.55
C SER A 71 -3.52 -7.71 -3.32
N LEU A 72 -4.82 -7.47 -3.08
CA LEU A 72 -5.92 -8.12 -3.80
C LEU A 72 -5.94 -7.72 -5.29
N ALA A 73 -5.71 -6.44 -5.59
CA ALA A 73 -5.64 -5.93 -6.96
C ALA A 73 -4.47 -6.56 -7.74
N SER A 74 -3.27 -6.65 -7.13
CA SER A 74 -2.11 -7.33 -7.70
C SER A 74 -2.37 -8.82 -7.96
N ARG A 75 -3.04 -9.53 -7.04
CA ARG A 75 -3.41 -10.94 -7.23
C ARG A 75 -4.42 -11.12 -8.37
N LYS A 76 -5.40 -10.22 -8.49
CA LYS A 76 -6.44 -10.28 -9.54
C LYS A 76 -5.88 -9.98 -10.94
N LYS A 77 -4.78 -9.22 -11.05
CA LYS A 77 -4.02 -9.07 -12.30
C LYS A 77 -3.28 -10.35 -12.69
N GLY A 78 -2.70 -11.07 -11.72
CA GLY A 78 -2.05 -12.37 -11.96
C GLY A 78 -3.01 -13.51 -12.34
N VAL A 79 -4.30 -13.42 -11.99
CA VAL A 79 -5.33 -14.43 -12.30
C VAL A 79 -6.08 -14.16 -13.61
N ARG A 80 -6.19 -12.91 -14.08
CA ARG A 80 -6.90 -12.55 -15.32
C ARG A 80 -6.05 -12.59 -16.60
N GLY A 81 -4.80 -13.01 -16.50
CA GLY A 81 -3.91 -13.26 -17.64
C GLY A 81 -3.71 -14.75 -17.97
N GLN A 82 -4.55 -15.64 -17.44
CA GLN A 82 -4.58 -17.07 -17.75
C GLN A 82 -5.82 -17.41 -18.59
#